data_AF-S2EZS7-F1
#
_entry.id   AF-S2EZS7-F1
#
_cell.length_a   1.000
_cell.length_b   1.000
_cell.length_c   1.000
_cell.angle_alpha   90.00
_cell.angle_beta   90.00
_cell.angle_gamma   90.00
#
_symmetry.space_group_name_H-M   'P 1'
#
loop_
_entity.id
_entity.type
_entity.pdbx_description
1 polymer ?
#
loop_
_entity_poly.entity_id
_entity_poly.type
_entity_poly.pdbx_seq_one_letter_code
_entity_poly.pdbx_strand_id
1 'polypeptide(L)' 'MKWTALGKSSWEIAQIVQCTEAGVNYHFCNIRRKFGVRSRWIAMVMALQQGLIQSP' A
#
# COMPACT_ATOMS: atom_id res chain seq x y z
N MET A 1 -3.10 -0.22 2.12
CA MET A 1 -3.31 0.78 1.05
C MET A 1 -3.93 2.07 1.58
N LYS A 2 -5.01 2.05 2.37
CA LYS A 2 -5.62 3.27 2.97
C LYS A 2 -4.60 4.24 3.59
N TRP A 3 -3.73 3.74 4.45
CA TRP A 3 -2.69 4.57 5.08
C TRP A 3 -1.67 5.15 4.10
N THR A 4 -1.38 4.46 3.00
CA THR A 4 -0.52 4.99 1.93
C THR A 4 -1.21 6.11 1.16
N ALA A 5 -2.52 6.02 0.93
CA ALA A 5 -3.30 7.11 0.35
C ALA A 5 -3.31 8.35 1.27
N LEU A 6 -3.19 8.14 2.58
CA LEU A 6 -3.00 9.21 3.58
C LEU A 6 -1.53 9.67 3.73
N GLY A 7 -0.63 9.22 2.84
CA GLY A 7 0.78 9.66 2.84
C GLY A 7 1.67 9.00 3.91
N LYS A 8 1.19 7.97 4.61
CA LYS A 8 1.98 7.29 5.65
C LYS A 8 3.13 6.46 5.06
N SER A 9 4.28 6.57 5.71
CA SER A 9 5.48 5.77 5.42
C SER A 9 5.28 4.30 5.81
N SER A 10 6.12 3.39 5.29
CA SER A 10 6.07 1.97 5.68
C SER A 10 6.22 1.78 7.19
N TRP A 11 7.06 2.59 7.83
CA TRP A 11 7.29 2.56 9.26
C TRP A 11 6.06 3.03 10.06
N GLU A 12 5.45 4.16 9.70
CA GLU A 12 4.22 4.62 10.35
C GLU A 12 3.08 3.61 10.19
N ILE A 13 2.95 3.02 9.00
CA ILE A 13 1.97 1.96 8.75
C ILE A 13 2.22 0.78 9.68
N ALA A 14 3.48 0.36 9.82
CA ALA A 14 3.88 -0.74 10.70
C ALA A 14 3.48 -0.46 12.16
N GLN A 15 3.68 0.77 12.65
CA GLN A 15 3.22 1.18 13.98
C GLN A 15 1.69 1.14 14.10
N ILE A 16 0.96 1.64 13.09
CA ILE A 16 -0.51 1.70 13.11
C ILE A 16 -1.14 0.30 13.08
N VAL A 17 -0.61 -0.61 12.26
CA VAL A 17 -1.16 -1.97 12.12
C VAL A 17 -0.47 -3.01 13.02
N GLN A 18 0.37 -2.55 13.95
CA GLN A 18 1.11 -3.40 14.91
C GLN A 18 1.87 -4.55 14.24
N CYS A 19 2.61 -4.24 13.17
CA CYS A 19 3.47 -5.21 12.49
C CYS A 19 4.88 -4.64 12.23
N THR A 20 5.75 -5.40 11.59
CA THR A 20 7.09 -4.93 11.24
C THR A 20 7.07 -4.18 9.90
N GLU A 21 7.99 -3.22 9.74
CA GLU A 21 8.15 -2.52 8.45
C GLU A 21 8.44 -3.51 7.30
N ALA A 22 9.22 -4.56 7.58
CA ALA A 22 9.47 -5.65 6.64
C ALA A 22 8.18 -6.38 6.23
N GLY A 23 7.27 -6.63 7.18
CA GLY A 23 5.94 -7.18 6.92
C GLY A 23 5.10 -6.28 6.01
N VAL A 24 5.07 -4.97 6.30
CA VAL A 24 4.41 -3.97 5.43
C VAL A 24 5.00 -4.01 4.01
N ASN A 25 6.33 -4.02 3.89
CA ASN A 25 7.02 -4.06 2.61
C ASN A 25 6.74 -5.37 1.85
N TYR A 26 6.68 -6.52 2.52
CA TYR A 26 6.28 -7.80 1.94
C TYR A 26 4.87 -7.74 1.33
N HIS A 27 3.90 -7.16 2.04
CA HIS A 27 2.55 -6.97 1.50
C HIS A 27 2.55 -6.04 0.28
N PHE A 28 3.33 -4.95 0.29
CA PHE A 28 3.45 -4.08 -0.87
C PHE A 28 4.11 -4.76 -2.07
N CYS A 29 5.10 -5.63 -1.86
CA CYS A 29 5.67 -6.45 -2.93
C CYS A 29 4.60 -7.32 -3.59
N ASN A 30 3.76 -7.99 -2.78
CA ASN A 30 2.68 -8.83 -3.30
C ASN A 30 1.60 -8.03 -4.02
N ILE A 31 1.21 -6.87 -3.48
CA ILE A 31 0.26 -5.95 -4.12
C ILE A 31 0.80 -5.49 -5.47
N ARG A 32 2.05 -5.01 -5.53
CA ARG A 32 2.70 -4.60 -6.76
C ARG A 32 2.74 -5.72 -7.80
N ARG A 33 3.04 -6.95 -7.37
CA ARG A 33 3.00 -8.15 -8.23
C ARG A 33 1.60 -8.40 -8.77
N LYS A 34 0.56 -8.31 -7.93
CA LYS A 34 -0.85 -8.49 -8.34
C LYS A 34 -1.30 -7.46 -9.38
N PHE A 35 -0.84 -6.21 -9.26
CA PHE A 35 -1.13 -5.16 -10.23
C PHE A 35 -0.18 -5.15 -11.43
N GLY A 36 0.89 -5.96 -11.43
CA GLY A 36 1.88 -5.97 -12.52
C GLY A 36 2.75 -4.71 -12.57
N VAL A 37 2.94 -3.99 -11.46
CA VAL A 37 3.63 -2.69 -11.43
C VAL A 37 4.86 -2.69 -10.53
N ARG A 38 5.80 -1.76 -10.76
CA ARG A 38 7.01 -1.62 -9.94
C ARG A 38 6.90 -0.58 -8.84
N SER A 39 5.99 0.39 -8.98
CA SER A 39 5.80 1.48 -8.03
C SER A 39 4.62 1.21 -7.09
N ARG A 40 4.82 1.51 -5.80
CA ARG A 40 3.75 1.51 -4.80
C ARG A 40 2.65 2.52 -5.15
N TRP A 41 3.03 3.69 -5.64
CA TRP A 41 2.10 4.74 -6.04
C TRP A 41 1.23 4.32 -7.22
N ILE A 42 1.82 3.69 -8.24
CA ILE A 42 1.04 3.20 -9.39
C ILE A 42 0.04 2.13 -8.94
N ALA A 43 0.47 1.18 -8.09
CA ALA A 43 -0.44 0.18 -7.53
C ALA A 43 -1.60 0.81 -6.75
N MET A 44 -1.34 1.89 -6.01
CA MET A 44 -2.35 2.63 -5.26
C MET A 44 -3.34 3.35 -6.19
N VAL A 45 -2.85 4.04 -7.22
CA VAL A 45 -3.70 4.73 -8.21
C VAL A 45 -4.60 3.72 -8.94
N MET A 46 -4.06 2.58 -9.37
CA MET A 46 -4.86 1.53 -10.00
C MET A 46 -5.91 0.97 -9.05
N ALA A 47 -5.56 0.76 -7.78
CA ALA A 47 -6.52 0.30 -6.78
C ALA A 47 -7.65 1.30 -6.53
N LEU A 48 -7.37 2.62 -6.57
CA LEU A 48 -8.39 3.68 -6.50
C LEU A 48 -9.28 3.68 -7.74
N GLN A 49 -8.69 3.61 -8.95
CA GLN A 49 -9.42 3.58 -10.22
C GLN A 49 -10.34 2.37 -10.34
N GLN A 50 -9.94 1.22 -9.77
CA GLN A 50 -10.75 0.00 -9.74
C GLN A 50 -11.77 -0.02 -8.58
N GLY A 51 -11.82 1.00 -7.72
CA GLY A 51 -12.70 1.03 -6.55
C GLY A 51 -12.36 0.00 -5.47
N LEU A 52 -11.17 -0.61 -5.52
CA LEU A 52 -10.70 -1.60 -4.53
C LEU A 52 -10.33 -0.95 -3.19
N ILE A 53 -10.00 0.33 -3.23
CA ILE A 53 -9.77 1.17 -2.06
C ILE A 53 -10.51 2.48 -2.27
N GLN A 54 -11.03 3.04 -1.17
CA GLN A 54 -11.66 4.35 -1.19
C GLN A 54 -10.60 5.42 -1.04
N SER A 55 -10.76 6.54 -1.77
CA SER A 55 -10.06 7.76 -1.43
C SER A 55 -10.45 8.19 0.00
N PRO A 56 -9.55 8.83 0.75
CA PRO A 56 -9.93 9.50 1.99
C PRO A 56 -11.12 10.44 1.80
#